data_AF-A0A4P9YML7-F1
#
_entry.id   AF-A0A4P9YML7-F1
#
_cell.length_a   1.000
_cell.length_b   1.000
_cell.length_c   1.000
_cell.angle_alpha   90.00
_cell.angle_beta   90.00
_cell.angle_gamma   90.00
#
_symmetry.space_group_name_H-M   'P 1'
#
loop_
_entity.id
_entity.type
_entity.pdbx_description
1 polymer ?
#
loop_
_entity_poly.entity_id
_entity_poly.type
_entity_poly.pdbx_seq_one_letter_code
_entity_poly.pdbx_strand_id
1 'polypeptide(L)'
;MSEFEVDSDNNELKAISENAETSELKTLDANARKNKIPSYTSTYQDIQQAMNITHFEKLMNTFKKAEAEGESGFELDKFRRVFGEILSGNLNYEAMTMLFMKIDANSDGTIDWDEFSTYMMMGQIELGDRKQVFVEKDKKTLHCKSKDVIKRIDYIQKERKYVTVSRDAIATLWNPEFVLQKSINLKDLIRTDSWVTDACFLHEYNKLALINDDRLLCIFDILSIKPRCVLIAGPIENNPLSICFARSHDEENDMILFGDDGGYMNILTFQRRFFIENATDGDPILFNSSLMAQKKNKIGMNYTRV
;
A
#
# COMPACT_ATOMS: atom_id res chain seq x y z
N MET A 1 -19.83 64.86 48.70
CA MET A 1 -20.46 65.35 47.46
C MET A 1 -20.91 64.14 46.68
N SER A 2 -22.21 64.12 46.43
CA SER A 2 -23.00 63.13 45.70
C SER A 2 -22.63 63.06 44.22
N GLU A 3 -23.33 62.16 43.49
CA GLU A 3 -23.48 61.99 42.03
C GLU A 3 -22.70 60.77 41.48
N PHE A 4 -23.23 59.84 40.66
CA PHE A 4 -24.55 59.54 40.10
C PHE A 4 -24.48 58.10 39.52
N GLU A 5 -25.55 57.30 39.56
CA GLU A 5 -25.73 56.05 38.78
C GLU A 5 -25.79 56.34 37.27
N VAL A 6 -25.46 55.36 36.40
CA VAL A 6 -26.31 54.86 35.28
C VAL A 6 -25.74 53.52 34.73
N ASP A 7 -26.70 52.62 34.47
CA ASP A 7 -26.67 51.19 34.15
C ASP A 7 -25.98 50.68 32.87
N SER A 8 -25.84 49.36 32.94
CA SER A 8 -25.51 48.31 31.98
C SER A 8 -26.53 48.13 30.83
N ASP A 9 -26.21 47.17 29.96
CA ASP A 9 -27.08 46.45 29.02
C ASP A 9 -27.20 47.02 27.60
N ASN A 10 -26.22 46.71 26.73
CA ASN A 10 -26.46 46.67 25.28
C ASN A 10 -25.46 45.90 24.40
N ASN A 11 -24.68 44.94 24.92
CA ASN A 11 -23.66 44.24 24.10
C ASN A 11 -23.81 42.71 23.96
N GLU A 12 -24.84 42.07 24.51
CA GLU A 12 -25.06 40.62 24.33
C GLU A 12 -26.07 40.26 23.22
N LEU A 13 -26.86 41.22 22.72
CA LEU A 13 -27.91 40.95 21.73
C LEU A 13 -27.45 40.98 20.26
N LYS A 14 -26.21 41.39 19.97
CA LYS A 14 -25.65 41.38 18.59
C LYS A 14 -24.82 40.14 18.24
N ALA A 15 -24.34 39.38 19.23
CA ALA A 15 -23.52 38.19 18.99
C ALA A 15 -24.35 36.91 18.72
N ILE A 16 -25.66 36.94 19.00
CA ILE A 16 -26.54 35.78 18.85
C ILE A 16 -27.17 35.72 17.45
N SER A 17 -27.34 36.86 16.76
CA SER A 17 -27.97 36.90 15.42
C SER A 17 -27.06 36.43 14.28
N GLU A 18 -25.74 36.64 14.35
CA GLU A 18 -24.81 36.24 13.27
C GLU A 18 -24.47 34.74 13.27
N ASN A 19 -24.65 34.05 14.42
CA ASN A 19 -24.41 32.61 14.54
C ASN A 19 -25.62 31.76 14.11
N ALA A 20 -26.84 32.34 14.03
CA ALA A 20 -28.03 31.62 13.60
C ALA A 20 -28.09 31.49 12.06
N GLU A 21 -27.81 32.57 11.32
CA GLU A 21 -27.88 32.58 9.84
C GLU A 21 -26.81 31.69 9.18
N THR A 22 -25.62 31.56 9.78
CA THR A 22 -24.55 30.69 9.27
C THR A 22 -24.78 29.19 9.55
N SER A 23 -25.72 28.87 10.43
CA SER A 23 -26.11 27.49 10.74
C SER A 23 -27.23 26.96 9.84
N GLU A 24 -28.17 27.82 9.43
CA GLU A 24 -29.27 27.45 8.50
C GLU A 24 -28.80 27.31 7.04
N LEU A 25 -27.78 28.07 6.62
CA LEU A 25 -27.18 27.92 5.29
C LEU A 25 -26.35 26.62 5.14
N LYS A 26 -25.86 26.03 6.24
CA LYS A 26 -25.13 24.74 6.22
C LYS A 26 -26.04 23.52 6.28
N THR A 27 -27.28 23.66 6.77
CA THR A 27 -28.23 22.55 6.88
C THR A 27 -29.05 22.32 5.61
N LEU A 28 -29.15 23.33 4.73
CA LEU A 28 -29.79 23.21 3.42
C LEU A 28 -28.94 22.42 2.40
N ASP A 29 -27.60 22.55 2.44
CA ASP A 29 -26.69 21.78 1.58
C ASP A 29 -26.55 20.30 2.00
N ALA A 30 -26.81 19.97 3.27
CA ALA A 30 -26.71 18.61 3.78
C ALA A 30 -27.91 17.73 3.39
N ASN A 31 -29.09 18.33 3.17
CA ASN A 31 -30.31 17.61 2.81
C ASN A 31 -30.53 17.43 1.30
N ALA A 32 -29.77 18.13 0.45
CA ALA A 32 -29.80 17.95 -1.01
C ALA A 32 -29.07 16.66 -1.50
N ARG A 33 -28.32 15.97 -0.63
CA ARG A 33 -27.57 14.75 -0.99
C ARG A 33 -28.28 13.42 -0.68
N LYS A 34 -29.57 13.45 -0.29
CA LYS A 34 -30.33 12.23 0.06
C LYS A 34 -31.44 11.80 -0.91
N ASN A 35 -31.59 12.46 -2.05
CA ASN A 35 -32.38 11.90 -3.15
C ASN A 35 -31.46 11.19 -4.14
N LYS A 36 -30.99 9.99 -3.74
CA LYS A 36 -30.43 9.02 -4.69
C LYS A 36 -31.55 8.66 -5.67
N ILE A 37 -31.43 9.14 -6.90
CA ILE A 37 -32.04 8.51 -8.07
C ILE A 37 -31.68 7.02 -7.98
N PRO A 38 -32.63 6.08 -8.01
CA PRO A 38 -32.30 4.66 -7.93
C PRO A 38 -31.29 4.35 -9.04
N SER A 39 -30.14 3.82 -8.63
CA SER A 39 -29.07 3.43 -9.54
C SER A 39 -29.54 2.18 -10.28
N TYR A 40 -30.15 2.37 -11.45
CA TYR A 40 -30.65 1.32 -12.35
C TYR A 40 -29.57 0.29 -12.75
N THR A 41 -28.29 0.59 -12.49
CA THR A 41 -27.15 -0.32 -12.66
C THR A 41 -27.16 -1.56 -11.75
N SER A 42 -27.87 -1.53 -10.60
CA SER A 42 -27.88 -2.63 -9.63
C SER A 42 -28.53 -3.91 -10.20
N THR A 43 -29.65 -3.76 -10.88
CA THR A 43 -30.50 -4.89 -11.30
C THR A 43 -29.82 -5.78 -12.35
N TYR A 44 -28.88 -5.24 -13.13
CA TYR A 44 -28.10 -5.98 -14.14
C TYR A 44 -27.17 -7.02 -13.52
N GLN A 45 -26.51 -6.66 -12.41
CA GLN A 45 -25.55 -7.53 -11.74
C GLN A 45 -26.27 -8.71 -11.08
N ASP A 46 -27.45 -8.45 -10.52
CA ASP A 46 -28.26 -9.46 -9.82
C ASP A 46 -28.77 -10.56 -10.78
N ILE A 47 -29.18 -10.20 -12.00
CA ILE A 47 -29.74 -11.15 -12.98
C ILE A 47 -28.64 -12.02 -13.62
N GLN A 48 -27.49 -11.46 -13.98
CA GLN A 48 -26.38 -12.24 -14.52
C GLN A 48 -25.72 -13.13 -13.46
N GLN A 49 -25.67 -12.70 -12.20
CA GLN A 49 -25.18 -13.54 -11.09
C GLN A 49 -26.17 -14.66 -10.73
N ALA A 50 -27.47 -14.46 -10.95
CA ALA A 50 -28.51 -15.48 -10.75
C ALA A 50 -28.58 -16.52 -11.89
N MET A 51 -27.99 -16.25 -13.05
CA MET A 51 -27.97 -17.18 -14.18
C MET A 51 -26.81 -18.17 -14.08
N ASN A 52 -27.13 -19.44 -13.80
CA ASN A 52 -26.19 -20.55 -13.86
C ASN A 52 -26.25 -21.23 -15.25
N ILE A 53 -25.24 -22.03 -15.59
CA ILE A 53 -25.13 -22.80 -16.84
C ILE A 53 -26.40 -23.65 -17.08
N THR A 54 -27.00 -24.19 -16.01
CA THR A 54 -28.25 -24.96 -16.08
C THR A 54 -29.48 -24.12 -16.49
N HIS A 55 -29.51 -22.82 -16.17
CA HIS A 55 -30.56 -21.91 -16.62
C HIS A 55 -30.39 -21.58 -18.11
N PHE A 56 -29.14 -21.45 -18.55
CA PHE A 56 -28.80 -21.20 -19.95
C PHE A 56 -29.17 -22.37 -20.87
N GLU A 57 -28.89 -23.61 -20.44
CA GLU A 57 -29.30 -24.81 -21.17
C GLU A 57 -30.82 -24.93 -21.30
N LYS A 58 -31.57 -24.57 -20.24
CA LYS A 58 -33.03 -24.56 -20.28
C LYS A 58 -33.57 -23.49 -21.22
N LEU A 59 -33.02 -22.27 -21.18
CA LEU A 59 -33.41 -21.19 -22.09
C LEU A 59 -33.13 -21.56 -23.54
N MET A 60 -31.92 -22.02 -23.84
CA MET A 60 -31.52 -22.52 -25.16
C MET A 60 -32.52 -23.55 -25.72
N ASN A 61 -32.90 -24.53 -24.90
CA ASN A 61 -33.84 -25.57 -25.32
C ASN A 61 -35.25 -25.01 -25.55
N THR A 62 -35.67 -23.97 -24.82
CA THR A 62 -36.96 -23.32 -25.00
C THR A 62 -37.00 -22.49 -26.28
N PHE A 63 -35.93 -21.74 -26.59
CA PHE A 63 -35.80 -21.00 -27.85
C PHE A 63 -35.78 -21.94 -29.07
N LYS A 64 -35.01 -23.03 -29.02
CA LYS A 64 -34.96 -24.02 -30.11
C LYS A 64 -36.31 -24.72 -30.36
N LYS A 65 -37.12 -24.91 -29.33
CA LYS A 65 -38.47 -25.45 -29.47
C LYS A 65 -39.41 -24.46 -30.15
N ALA A 66 -39.35 -23.19 -29.73
CA ALA A 66 -40.13 -22.12 -30.35
C ALA A 66 -39.79 -21.96 -31.84
N GLU A 67 -38.51 -22.00 -32.19
CA GLU A 67 -38.04 -21.96 -33.58
C GLU A 67 -38.53 -23.17 -34.39
N ALA A 68 -38.50 -24.38 -33.81
CA ALA A 68 -39.04 -25.59 -34.43
C ALA A 68 -40.56 -25.55 -34.62
N GLU A 69 -41.27 -24.77 -33.79
CA GLU A 69 -42.71 -24.51 -33.89
C GLU A 69 -43.04 -23.35 -34.86
N GLY A 70 -42.02 -22.72 -35.45
CA GLY A 70 -42.17 -21.63 -36.43
C GLY A 70 -42.40 -20.25 -35.80
N GLU A 71 -42.15 -20.10 -34.51
CA GLU A 71 -42.18 -18.79 -33.84
C GLU A 71 -40.85 -18.05 -34.07
N SER A 72 -40.94 -16.78 -34.46
CA SER A 72 -39.79 -15.94 -34.77
C SER A 72 -39.08 -15.37 -33.53
N GLY A 73 -39.63 -15.58 -32.33
CA GLY A 73 -39.07 -15.06 -31.08
C GLY A 73 -40.10 -15.02 -29.96
N PHE A 74 -39.69 -14.52 -28.79
CA PHE A 74 -40.58 -14.32 -27.65
C PHE A 74 -41.01 -12.86 -27.53
N GLU A 75 -42.32 -12.63 -27.57
CA GLU A 75 -42.93 -11.36 -27.16
C GLU A 75 -42.76 -11.14 -25.64
N LEU A 76 -42.88 -9.88 -25.19
CA LEU A 76 -42.67 -9.46 -23.80
C LEU A 76 -43.38 -10.34 -22.75
N ASP A 77 -44.64 -10.68 -22.99
CA ASP A 77 -45.43 -11.47 -22.04
C ASP A 77 -44.97 -12.94 -21.97
N LYS A 78 -44.60 -13.51 -23.11
CA LYS A 78 -44.05 -14.87 -23.20
C LYS A 78 -42.64 -14.93 -22.61
N PHE A 79 -41.81 -13.93 -22.92
CA PHE A 79 -40.48 -13.76 -22.33
C PHE A 79 -40.56 -13.71 -20.81
N ARG A 80 -41.43 -12.86 -20.24
CA ARG A 80 -41.57 -12.73 -18.79
C ARG A 80 -41.97 -14.03 -18.12
N ARG A 81 -42.87 -14.80 -18.73
CA ARG A 81 -43.30 -16.09 -18.19
C ARG A 81 -42.18 -17.11 -18.21
N VAL A 82 -41.53 -17.30 -19.36
CA VAL A 82 -40.44 -18.27 -19.54
C VAL A 82 -39.25 -17.93 -18.65
N PHE A 83 -38.83 -16.66 -18.61
CA PHE A 83 -37.71 -16.21 -17.80
C PHE A 83 -38.04 -16.20 -16.31
N GLY A 84 -39.27 -15.84 -15.93
CA GLY A 84 -39.73 -15.89 -14.53
C GLY A 84 -39.74 -17.32 -13.98
N GLU A 85 -40.19 -18.29 -14.77
CA GLU A 85 -40.18 -19.72 -14.41
C GLU A 85 -38.74 -20.27 -14.29
N ILE A 86 -37.84 -19.90 -15.21
CA ILE A 86 -36.47 -20.42 -15.23
C ILE A 86 -35.58 -19.77 -14.15
N LEU A 87 -35.73 -18.47 -13.90
CA LEU A 87 -34.88 -17.72 -12.96
C LEU A 87 -35.36 -17.78 -11.50
N SER A 88 -36.57 -18.29 -11.23
CA SER A 88 -37.14 -18.46 -9.88
C SER A 88 -37.03 -17.24 -8.95
N GLY A 89 -36.83 -16.05 -9.51
CA GLY A 89 -36.56 -14.81 -8.79
C GLY A 89 -37.73 -13.85 -8.90
N ASN A 90 -38.09 -13.20 -7.79
CA ASN A 90 -39.05 -12.10 -7.72
C ASN A 90 -38.49 -10.85 -8.43
N LEU A 91 -38.32 -10.92 -9.75
CA LEU A 91 -37.95 -9.77 -10.55
C LEU A 91 -39.21 -8.94 -10.81
N ASN A 92 -39.14 -7.65 -10.47
CA ASN A 92 -40.26 -6.72 -10.63
C ASN A 92 -40.65 -6.58 -12.12
N TYR A 93 -41.92 -6.27 -12.42
CA TYR A 93 -42.43 -6.13 -13.79
C TYR A 93 -41.58 -5.16 -14.61
N GLU A 94 -41.26 -4.01 -14.02
CA GLU A 94 -40.43 -2.97 -14.62
C GLU A 94 -39.01 -3.46 -14.97
N ALA A 95 -38.42 -4.32 -14.14
CA ALA A 95 -37.09 -4.88 -14.38
C ALA A 95 -37.09 -5.87 -15.56
N MET A 96 -38.15 -6.65 -15.73
CA MET A 96 -38.29 -7.57 -16.86
C MET A 96 -38.56 -6.84 -18.17
N THR A 97 -39.37 -5.79 -18.14
CA THR A 97 -39.61 -4.93 -19.31
C THR A 97 -38.35 -4.19 -19.73
N MET A 98 -37.56 -3.67 -18.78
CA MET A 98 -36.27 -3.04 -19.09
C MET A 98 -35.23 -4.02 -19.65
N LEU A 99 -35.25 -5.28 -19.20
CA LEU A 99 -34.38 -6.32 -19.76
C LEU A 99 -34.80 -6.66 -21.19
N PHE A 100 -36.10 -6.76 -21.44
CA PHE A 100 -36.65 -7.00 -22.76
C PHE A 100 -36.22 -5.93 -23.76
N MET A 101 -36.43 -4.65 -23.44
CA MET A 101 -36.03 -3.51 -24.27
C MET A 101 -34.52 -3.40 -24.54
N LYS A 102 -33.69 -4.07 -23.75
CA LYS A 102 -32.24 -4.07 -23.93
C LYS A 102 -31.73 -5.22 -24.80
N ILE A 103 -32.48 -6.31 -24.83
CA ILE A 103 -32.16 -7.47 -25.67
C ILE A 103 -32.72 -7.25 -27.07
N ASP A 104 -33.95 -6.73 -27.16
CA ASP A 104 -34.64 -6.31 -28.38
C ASP A 104 -33.96 -5.07 -29.00
N ALA A 105 -32.78 -5.28 -29.57
CA ALA A 105 -31.94 -4.21 -30.12
C ALA A 105 -32.47 -3.70 -31.47
N ASN A 106 -33.21 -4.54 -32.21
CA ASN A 106 -33.83 -4.19 -33.47
C ASN A 106 -35.23 -3.53 -33.29
N SER A 107 -35.76 -3.53 -32.06
CA SER A 107 -37.06 -2.99 -31.67
C SER A 107 -38.23 -3.61 -32.42
N ASP A 108 -38.12 -4.87 -32.81
CA ASP A 108 -39.17 -5.61 -33.54
C ASP A 108 -40.27 -6.16 -32.61
N GLY A 109 -40.09 -6.01 -31.28
CA GLY A 109 -41.07 -6.40 -30.28
C GLY A 109 -41.03 -7.90 -29.94
N THR A 110 -40.04 -8.62 -30.45
CA THR A 110 -39.73 -10.01 -30.10
C THR A 110 -38.26 -10.15 -29.70
N ILE A 111 -37.91 -11.26 -29.06
CA ILE A 111 -36.53 -11.61 -28.74
C ILE A 111 -36.25 -12.99 -29.31
N ASP A 112 -35.25 -13.11 -30.16
CA ASP A 112 -34.76 -14.39 -30.66
C ASP A 112 -33.54 -14.91 -29.87
N TRP A 113 -33.06 -16.10 -30.24
CA TRP A 113 -31.89 -16.71 -29.59
C TRP A 113 -30.60 -15.93 -29.85
N ASP A 114 -30.45 -15.35 -31.03
CA ASP A 114 -29.23 -14.67 -31.45
C ASP A 114 -29.09 -13.33 -30.73
N GLU A 115 -30.18 -12.59 -30.56
CA GLU A 115 -30.26 -11.37 -29.76
C GLU A 115 -30.01 -11.66 -28.28
N PHE A 116 -30.64 -12.69 -27.72
CA PHE A 116 -30.42 -13.09 -26.34
C PHE A 116 -28.98 -13.53 -26.07
N SER A 117 -28.41 -14.37 -26.94
CA SER A 117 -27.04 -14.87 -26.79
C SER A 117 -26.01 -13.77 -27.03
N THR A 118 -26.24 -12.87 -27.99
CA THR A 118 -25.41 -11.68 -28.23
C THR A 118 -25.42 -10.75 -27.02
N TYR A 119 -26.59 -10.47 -26.45
CA TYR A 119 -26.71 -9.66 -25.23
C TYR A 119 -25.96 -10.28 -24.05
N MET A 120 -26.07 -11.60 -23.86
CA MET A 120 -25.35 -12.32 -22.81
C MET A 120 -23.83 -12.29 -23.01
N MET A 121 -23.37 -12.39 -24.26
CA MET A 121 -21.95 -12.36 -24.60
C MET A 121 -21.37 -10.94 -24.54
N MET A 122 -22.14 -9.91 -24.94
CA MET A 122 -21.77 -8.50 -24.77
C MET A 122 -21.62 -8.14 -23.30
N GLY A 123 -22.50 -8.62 -22.42
CA GLY A 123 -22.35 -8.45 -20.97
C GLY A 123 -21.07 -9.10 -20.43
N GLN A 124 -20.66 -10.26 -20.97
CA GLN A 124 -19.38 -10.89 -20.65
C GLN A 124 -18.18 -10.13 -21.22
N ILE A 125 -18.29 -9.50 -22.39
CA ILE A 125 -17.25 -8.67 -22.98
C ILE A 125 -17.13 -7.35 -22.21
N GLU A 126 -18.22 -6.72 -21.78
CA GLU A 126 -18.15 -5.54 -20.90
C GLU A 126 -17.61 -5.89 -19.50
N LEU A 127 -17.93 -7.07 -18.97
CA LEU A 127 -17.30 -7.60 -17.75
C LEU A 127 -15.84 -8.02 -17.99
N GLY A 128 -15.51 -8.44 -19.20
CA GLY A 128 -14.19 -8.82 -19.68
C GLY A 128 -13.28 -7.62 -19.87
N ASP A 129 -13.79 -6.54 -20.47
CA ASP A 129 -13.14 -5.24 -20.62
C ASP A 129 -13.13 -4.47 -19.30
N ARG A 130 -14.10 -4.63 -18.40
CA ARG A 130 -13.94 -4.18 -17.01
C ARG A 130 -12.95 -5.02 -16.20
N LYS A 131 -12.56 -6.20 -16.69
CA LYS A 131 -11.47 -7.02 -16.13
C LYS A 131 -10.14 -6.85 -16.88
N GLN A 132 -10.14 -6.28 -18.10
CA GLN A 132 -8.96 -6.08 -18.96
C GLN A 132 -8.53 -4.60 -19.06
N VAL A 133 -9.41 -3.64 -18.83
CA VAL A 133 -9.01 -2.38 -18.19
C VAL A 133 -8.41 -2.81 -16.87
N PHE A 134 -7.19 -2.34 -16.59
CA PHE A 134 -6.51 -2.50 -15.32
C PHE A 134 -7.40 -2.00 -14.17
N VAL A 135 -8.41 -2.77 -13.79
CA VAL A 135 -8.77 -2.92 -12.39
C VAL A 135 -7.57 -3.67 -11.89
N GLU A 136 -6.57 -2.88 -11.48
CA GLU A 136 -5.83 -3.17 -10.29
C GLU A 136 -6.88 -3.77 -9.37
N LYS A 137 -6.93 -5.12 -9.30
CA LYS A 137 -7.42 -5.79 -8.10
C LYS A 137 -6.89 -4.89 -7.00
N ASP A 138 -7.68 -4.61 -5.98
CA ASP A 138 -7.08 -4.21 -4.73
C ASP A 138 -6.07 -5.32 -4.39
N LYS A 139 -4.85 -5.24 -4.96
CA LYS A 139 -3.60 -5.49 -4.32
C LYS A 139 -3.90 -4.72 -3.08
N LYS A 140 -4.25 -5.44 -2.01
CA LYS A 140 -4.09 -4.93 -0.67
C LYS A 140 -2.76 -4.24 -0.80
N THR A 141 -2.78 -2.92 -0.89
CA THR A 141 -1.58 -2.17 -1.21
C THR A 141 -0.87 -2.40 0.08
N LEU A 142 0.01 -3.42 0.09
CA LEU A 142 0.93 -3.69 1.16
C LEU A 142 1.66 -2.37 1.16
N HIS A 143 1.23 -1.48 2.04
CA HIS A 143 1.73 -0.13 2.11
C HIS A 143 3.21 -0.36 2.43
N CYS A 144 4.05 -0.37 1.39
CA CYS A 144 5.46 -0.23 1.63
C CYS A 144 5.54 1.15 2.26
N LYS A 145 5.97 1.18 3.51
CA LYS A 145 6.06 2.44 4.24
C LYS A 145 7.04 3.37 3.54
N SER A 146 8.03 2.81 2.84
CA SER A 146 8.97 3.58 2.04
C SER A 146 8.30 4.10 0.77
N LYS A 147 8.19 5.43 0.67
CA LYS A 147 7.76 6.11 -0.56
C LYS A 147 8.92 6.84 -1.25
N ASP A 148 10.13 6.69 -0.72
CA ASP A 148 11.34 7.37 -1.19
C ASP A 148 12.25 6.41 -1.98
N VAL A 149 13.32 6.97 -2.56
CA VAL A 149 14.32 6.28 -3.39
C VAL A 149 14.93 5.11 -2.61
N ILE A 150 14.95 3.95 -3.25
CA ILE A 150 15.66 2.77 -2.74
C ILE A 150 17.16 3.01 -2.92
N LYS A 151 17.88 3.02 -1.80
CA LYS A 151 19.33 3.20 -1.75
C LYS A 151 20.06 1.88 -1.96
N ARG A 152 19.52 0.79 -1.43
CA ARG A 152 20.16 -0.52 -1.46
C ARG A 152 19.16 -1.66 -1.65
N ILE A 153 19.57 -2.67 -2.42
CA ILE A 153 18.88 -3.96 -2.54
C ILE A 153 19.95 -5.05 -2.39
N ASP A 154 19.79 -5.94 -1.40
CA ASP A 154 20.69 -7.06 -1.17
C ASP A 154 19.90 -8.38 -0.99
N TYR A 155 20.44 -9.50 -1.48
CA TYR A 155 19.85 -10.83 -1.30
C TYR A 155 20.57 -11.61 -0.19
N ILE A 156 19.87 -11.90 0.90
CA ILE A 156 20.41 -12.68 2.01
C ILE A 156 20.25 -14.18 1.70
N GLN A 157 21.34 -14.81 1.24
CA GLN A 157 21.35 -16.23 0.88
C GLN A 157 20.87 -17.15 2.02
N LYS A 158 21.35 -16.94 3.26
CA LYS A 158 21.04 -17.80 4.42
C LYS A 158 19.55 -17.80 4.77
N GLU A 159 18.92 -16.64 4.68
CA GLU A 159 17.50 -16.44 5.02
C GLU A 159 16.56 -16.58 3.82
N ARG A 160 17.13 -16.65 2.60
CA ARG A 160 16.41 -16.59 1.31
C ARG A 160 15.46 -15.39 1.25
N LYS A 161 15.92 -14.21 1.67
CA LYS A 161 15.14 -12.97 1.70
C LYS A 161 15.86 -11.86 0.96
N TYR A 162 15.11 -10.98 0.31
CA TYR A 162 15.63 -9.70 -0.17
C TYR A 162 15.49 -8.64 0.93
N VAL A 163 16.50 -7.81 1.09
CA VAL A 163 16.48 -6.60 1.89
C VAL A 163 16.47 -5.43 0.94
N THR A 164 15.56 -4.48 1.15
CA THR A 164 15.63 -3.16 0.52
C THR A 164 15.77 -2.10 1.59
N VAL A 165 16.63 -1.13 1.37
CA VAL A 165 16.79 0.04 2.24
C VAL A 165 16.49 1.29 1.43
N SER A 166 15.64 2.14 1.98
CA SER A 166 15.17 3.38 1.37
C SER A 166 15.80 4.60 2.02
N ARG A 167 15.77 5.73 1.30
CA ARG A 167 16.33 7.01 1.76
C ARG A 167 15.67 7.55 3.02
N ASP A 168 14.40 7.23 3.25
CA ASP A 168 13.66 7.57 4.48
C ASP A 168 13.96 6.63 5.67
N ALA A 169 15.03 5.82 5.57
CA ALA A 169 15.50 4.89 6.60
C ALA A 169 14.53 3.76 6.92
N ILE A 170 13.77 3.30 5.92
CA ILE A 170 12.92 2.12 6.05
C ILE A 170 13.63 0.90 5.44
N ALA A 171 13.91 -0.09 6.28
CA ALA A 171 14.41 -1.40 5.85
C ALA A 171 13.26 -2.38 5.70
N THR A 172 13.16 -3.00 4.54
CA THR A 172 12.06 -3.90 4.18
C THR A 172 12.59 -5.26 3.78
N LEU A 173 11.98 -6.31 4.31
CA LEU A 173 12.30 -7.71 4.02
C LEU A 173 11.23 -8.32 3.14
N TRP A 174 11.67 -9.01 2.10
CA TRP A 174 10.83 -9.67 1.11
C TRP A 174 11.25 -11.14 0.98
N ASN A 175 10.29 -12.03 0.70
CA ASN A 175 10.62 -13.40 0.31
C ASN A 175 11.10 -13.44 -1.17
N PRO A 176 11.52 -14.61 -1.69
CA PRO A 176 11.94 -14.75 -3.08
C PRO A 176 10.85 -14.41 -4.11
N GLU A 177 9.58 -14.54 -3.71
CA GLU A 177 8.41 -14.20 -4.52
C GLU A 177 8.01 -12.71 -4.41
N PHE A 178 8.85 -11.86 -3.82
CA PHE A 178 8.62 -10.41 -3.62
C PHE A 178 7.36 -10.04 -2.82
N VAL A 179 6.92 -10.94 -1.95
CA VAL A 179 5.90 -10.69 -0.93
C VAL A 179 6.57 -10.06 0.29
N LEU A 180 6.04 -8.91 0.71
CA LEU A 180 6.48 -8.19 1.91
C LEU A 180 6.33 -9.06 3.16
N GLN A 181 7.42 -9.25 3.90
CA GLN A 181 7.41 -9.97 5.17
C GLN A 181 7.51 -9.04 6.39
N LYS A 182 8.39 -8.02 6.33
CA LYS A 182 8.67 -7.13 7.46
C LYS A 182 9.07 -5.74 6.94
N SER A 183 8.63 -4.70 7.63
CA SER A 183 9.06 -3.31 7.37
C SER A 183 9.47 -2.66 8.69
N ILE A 184 10.70 -2.15 8.75
CA ILE A 184 11.32 -1.62 9.96
C ILE A 184 11.69 -0.16 9.69
N ASN A 185 11.24 0.73 10.57
CA ASN A 185 11.67 2.11 10.57
C ASN A 185 12.97 2.21 11.38
N LEU A 186 14.10 2.44 10.72
CA LEU A 186 15.40 2.51 11.37
C LEU A 186 15.55 3.81 12.18
N LYS A 187 14.86 4.90 11.79
CA LYS A 187 14.87 6.18 12.52
C LYS A 187 14.46 6.02 13.98
N ASP A 188 13.45 5.18 14.24
CA ASP A 188 12.97 4.90 15.59
C ASP A 188 14.04 4.23 16.48
N LEU A 189 14.99 3.51 15.87
CA LEU A 189 16.07 2.80 16.58
C LEU A 189 17.27 3.70 16.87
N ILE A 190 17.56 4.69 16.02
CA ILE A 190 18.67 5.65 16.19
C ILE A 190 18.23 6.98 16.79
N ARG A 191 16.93 7.24 16.90
CA ARG A 191 16.33 8.49 17.39
C ARG A 191 16.81 9.74 16.63
N THR A 192 17.03 9.59 15.32
CA THR A 192 17.29 10.71 14.39
C THR A 192 16.31 10.65 13.22
N ASP A 193 15.98 11.81 12.68
CA ASP A 193 15.11 11.96 11.50
C ASP A 193 15.90 12.11 10.18
N SER A 194 17.23 11.97 10.22
CA SER A 194 18.07 12.23 9.05
C SER A 194 17.97 11.15 7.98
N TRP A 195 18.21 11.57 6.73
CA TRP A 195 18.13 10.71 5.56
C TRP A 195 19.30 9.76 5.45
N VAL A 196 19.04 8.61 4.81
CA VAL A 196 20.05 7.61 4.50
C VAL A 196 20.78 8.00 3.23
N THR A 197 22.09 8.07 3.31
CA THR A 197 22.93 8.35 2.15
C THR A 197 23.15 7.08 1.35
N ASP A 198 23.59 6.01 2.02
CA ASP A 198 23.80 4.67 1.47
C ASP A 198 23.74 3.60 2.60
N ALA A 199 23.63 2.34 2.22
CA ALA A 199 23.58 1.21 3.15
C ALA A 199 24.25 -0.04 2.55
N CYS A 200 24.72 -0.94 3.42
CA CYS A 200 25.37 -2.18 3.01
C CYS A 200 25.00 -3.32 3.97
N PHE A 201 24.57 -4.46 3.42
CA PHE A 201 24.32 -5.65 4.23
C PHE A 201 25.61 -6.48 4.44
N LEU A 202 25.96 -6.71 5.70
CA LEU A 202 27.09 -7.56 6.10
C LEU A 202 26.64 -9.02 6.17
N HIS A 203 26.75 -9.75 5.06
CA HIS A 203 26.27 -11.13 4.92
C HIS A 203 26.87 -12.14 5.93
N GLU A 204 28.12 -11.94 6.35
CA GLU A 204 28.77 -12.85 7.31
C GLU A 204 28.17 -12.70 8.72
N TYR A 205 27.84 -11.47 9.10
CA TYR A 205 27.38 -11.11 10.44
C TYR A 205 25.86 -11.00 10.57
N ASN A 206 25.14 -11.08 9.45
CA ASN A 206 23.70 -10.85 9.39
C ASN A 206 23.32 -9.49 10.01
N LYS A 207 24.09 -8.45 9.65
CA LYS A 207 23.89 -7.07 10.13
C LYS A 207 23.72 -6.13 8.95
N LEU A 208 22.95 -5.07 9.15
CA LEU A 208 22.80 -3.99 8.17
C LEU A 208 23.62 -2.79 8.64
N ALA A 209 24.60 -2.34 7.85
CA ALA A 209 25.26 -1.06 8.05
C ALA A 209 24.59 0.03 7.22
N LEU A 210 24.55 1.23 7.78
CA LEU A 210 23.89 2.39 7.21
C LEU A 210 24.70 3.63 7.53
N ILE A 211 24.78 4.54 6.56
CA ILE A 211 25.32 5.88 6.75
C ILE A 211 24.22 6.91 6.51
N ASN A 212 24.20 7.97 7.32
CA ASN A 212 23.20 9.02 7.24
C ASN A 212 23.83 10.41 7.06
N ASP A 213 22.97 11.39 6.77
CA ASP A 213 23.34 12.79 6.59
C ASP A 213 23.79 13.49 7.90
N ASP A 214 23.52 12.86 9.06
CA ASP A 214 24.02 13.32 10.37
C ASP A 214 25.48 12.92 10.64
N ARG A 215 26.18 12.35 9.65
CA ARG A 215 27.56 11.87 9.78
C ARG A 215 27.69 10.73 10.80
N LEU A 216 26.69 9.86 10.84
CA LEU A 216 26.68 8.65 11.65
C LEU A 216 26.77 7.41 10.75
N LEU A 217 27.58 6.46 11.19
CA LEU A 217 27.55 5.08 10.73
C LEU A 217 26.85 4.23 11.78
N CYS A 218 25.75 3.59 11.40
CA CYS A 218 24.92 2.80 12.29
C CYS A 218 24.87 1.34 11.81
N ILE A 219 25.00 0.38 12.73
CA ILE A 219 24.87 -1.05 12.44
C ILE A 219 23.63 -1.60 13.15
N PHE A 220 22.80 -2.34 12.43
CA PHE A 220 21.53 -2.86 12.90
C PHE A 220 21.45 -4.38 12.81
N ASP A 221 20.73 -4.96 13.75
CA ASP A 221 20.20 -6.31 13.62
C ASP A 221 18.73 -6.23 13.21
N ILE A 222 18.47 -6.39 11.90
CA ILE A 222 17.12 -6.28 11.32
C ILE A 222 16.40 -7.64 11.26
N LEU A 223 17.14 -8.73 11.31
CA LEU A 223 16.62 -10.09 11.16
C LEU A 223 16.09 -10.65 12.48
N SER A 224 16.60 -10.16 13.61
CA SER A 224 16.07 -10.49 14.93
C SER A 224 14.56 -10.20 15.04
N ILE A 225 13.87 -10.97 15.90
CA ILE A 225 12.43 -10.80 16.19
C ILE A 225 12.14 -9.35 16.57
N LYS A 226 12.98 -8.78 17.45
CA LYS A 226 12.99 -7.37 17.80
C LYS A 226 14.17 -6.68 17.12
N PRO A 227 13.95 -5.87 16.07
CA PRO A 227 15.01 -5.09 15.44
C PRO A 227 15.69 -4.17 16.45
N ARG A 228 17.02 -4.06 16.36
CA ARG A 228 17.79 -3.17 17.24
C ARG A 228 18.96 -2.51 16.53
N CYS A 229 19.37 -1.37 17.04
CA CYS A 229 20.66 -0.77 16.73
C CYS A 229 21.73 -1.44 17.61
N VAL A 230 22.83 -1.86 17.00
CA VAL A 230 23.96 -2.54 17.66
C VAL A 230 25.10 -1.55 17.93
N LEU A 231 25.40 -0.69 16.94
CA LEU A 231 26.51 0.26 16.99
C LEU A 231 26.06 1.58 16.37
N ILE A 232 26.44 2.69 17.02
CA ILE A 232 26.38 4.04 16.47
C ILE A 232 27.79 4.60 16.53
N ALA A 233 28.38 4.88 15.36
CA ALA A 233 29.71 5.42 15.20
C ALA A 233 29.63 6.83 14.62
N GLY A 234 30.12 7.82 15.37
CA GLY A 234 30.14 9.22 14.93
C GLY A 234 30.12 10.21 16.10
N PRO A 235 30.04 11.52 15.81
CA PRO A 235 29.98 12.11 14.48
C PRO A 235 31.31 11.93 13.73
N ILE A 236 31.21 11.56 12.45
CA ILE A 236 32.32 11.56 11.49
C ILE A 236 32.59 13.01 11.08
N GLU A 237 33.85 13.33 10.73
CA GLU A 237 34.25 14.71 10.41
C GLU A 237 33.46 15.28 9.21
N ASN A 238 33.41 14.50 8.13
CA ASN A 238 32.79 14.84 6.86
C ASN A 238 31.56 13.96 6.58
N ASN A 239 30.74 14.34 5.60
CA ASN A 239 29.49 13.63 5.31
C ASN A 239 29.77 12.33 4.54
N PRO A 240 29.45 11.15 5.08
CA PRO A 240 29.64 9.89 4.38
C PRO A 240 28.65 9.76 3.22
N LEU A 241 29.15 9.44 2.02
CA LEU A 241 28.38 9.40 0.78
C LEU A 241 28.13 8.00 0.23
N SER A 242 29.06 7.07 0.46
CA SER A 242 28.97 5.69 -0.03
C SER A 242 29.57 4.74 0.99
N ILE A 243 29.06 3.51 1.07
CA ILE A 243 29.54 2.50 2.02
C ILE A 243 29.76 1.15 1.34
N CYS A 244 30.83 0.46 1.74
CA CYS A 244 31.19 -0.86 1.25
C CYS A 244 31.72 -1.73 2.39
N PHE A 245 31.48 -3.03 2.31
CA PHE A 245 32.05 -4.02 3.24
C PHE A 245 33.14 -4.82 2.53
N ALA A 246 34.34 -4.83 3.11
CA ALA A 246 35.45 -5.64 2.62
C ALA A 246 35.83 -6.68 3.67
N ARG A 247 35.70 -7.95 3.26
CA ARG A 247 36.04 -9.12 4.07
C ARG A 247 37.55 -9.34 4.07
N SER A 248 38.06 -9.89 5.17
CA SER A 248 39.41 -10.46 5.26
C SER A 248 40.50 -9.48 4.91
N HIS A 249 40.42 -8.27 5.48
CA HIS A 249 41.55 -7.34 5.45
C HIS A 249 42.80 -7.98 6.07
N ASP A 250 42.59 -8.71 7.16
CA ASP A 250 43.63 -9.41 7.91
C ASP A 250 43.10 -10.79 8.36
N GLU A 251 43.96 -11.61 8.97
CA GLU A 251 43.57 -12.94 9.48
C GLU A 251 42.47 -12.84 10.54
N GLU A 252 42.41 -11.75 11.33
CA GLU A 252 41.47 -11.58 12.43
C GLU A 252 40.43 -10.47 12.22
N ASN A 253 40.63 -9.59 11.24
CA ASN A 253 39.86 -8.35 11.09
C ASN A 253 39.18 -8.24 9.73
N ASP A 254 37.95 -7.72 9.77
CA ASP A 254 37.23 -7.25 8.59
C ASP A 254 37.08 -5.73 8.65
N MET A 255 36.67 -5.11 7.55
CA MET A 255 36.52 -3.65 7.49
C MET A 255 35.25 -3.18 6.78
N ILE A 256 34.78 -2.02 7.21
CA ILE A 256 33.79 -1.22 6.51
C ILE A 256 34.52 0.02 5.97
N LEU A 257 34.34 0.27 4.68
CA LEU A 257 34.90 1.39 3.94
C LEU A 257 33.77 2.37 3.60
N PHE A 258 34.01 3.66 3.73
CA PHE A 258 33.05 4.67 3.29
C PHE A 258 33.75 5.94 2.81
N GLY A 259 33.34 6.43 1.63
CA GLY A 259 33.83 7.68 1.07
C GLY A 259 33.05 8.87 1.63
N ASP A 260 33.72 10.00 1.80
CA ASP A 260 33.09 11.24 2.25
C ASP A 260 33.06 12.36 1.19
N ASP A 261 32.32 13.41 1.48
CA ASP A 261 32.19 14.62 0.64
C ASP A 261 33.46 15.48 0.57
N GLY A 262 34.46 15.22 1.41
CA GLY A 262 35.79 15.82 1.30
C GLY A 262 36.71 15.08 0.33
N GLY A 263 36.26 13.96 -0.23
CA GLY A 263 37.06 13.09 -1.10
C GLY A 263 37.98 12.13 -0.35
N TYR A 264 37.86 12.02 0.98
CA TYR A 264 38.66 11.09 1.77
C TYR A 264 37.98 9.72 1.85
N MET A 265 38.80 8.69 2.10
CA MET A 265 38.34 7.35 2.38
C MET A 265 38.42 7.08 3.88
N ASN A 266 37.31 6.67 4.46
CA ASN A 266 37.21 6.33 5.88
C ASN A 266 37.14 4.81 6.03
N ILE A 267 37.90 4.28 6.98
CA ILE A 267 38.11 2.84 7.19
C ILE A 267 37.77 2.53 8.64
N LEU A 268 36.78 1.67 8.86
CA LEU A 268 36.41 1.15 10.16
C LEU A 268 36.72 -0.35 10.21
N THR A 269 37.80 -0.71 10.90
CA THR A 269 38.24 -2.09 11.11
C THR A 269 37.70 -2.65 12.43
N PHE A 270 37.32 -3.93 12.43
CA PHE A 270 36.82 -4.61 13.63
C PHE A 270 37.15 -6.11 13.60
N GLN A 271 37.25 -6.72 14.78
CA GLN A 271 37.49 -8.15 14.92
C GLN A 271 36.27 -8.98 14.52
N ARG A 272 36.46 -10.15 13.89
CA ARG A 272 35.34 -11.00 13.45
C ARG A 272 34.40 -11.45 14.58
N ARG A 273 34.92 -11.58 15.80
CA ARG A 273 34.15 -11.96 16.99
C ARG A 273 33.31 -10.82 17.59
N PHE A 274 33.49 -9.59 17.13
CA PHE A 274 32.88 -8.39 17.72
C PHE A 274 31.35 -8.50 17.87
N PHE A 275 30.65 -8.93 16.82
CA PHE A 275 29.18 -9.04 16.86
C PHE A 275 28.67 -10.23 17.68
N ILE A 276 29.50 -11.25 17.90
CA ILE A 276 29.16 -12.41 18.73
C ILE A 276 29.26 -12.01 20.21
N GLU A 277 30.31 -11.29 20.57
CA GLU A 277 30.54 -10.84 21.95
C GLU A 277 29.55 -9.77 22.40
N ASN A 278 29.09 -8.94 21.46
CA ASN A 278 28.13 -7.86 21.69
C ASN A 278 26.70 -8.24 21.27
N ALA A 279 26.38 -9.53 21.34
CA ALA A 279 25.06 -10.05 20.98
C ALA A 279 23.96 -9.73 22.02
N THR A 280 24.31 -9.25 23.22
CA THR A 280 23.37 -8.99 24.32
C THR A 280 22.33 -7.91 23.99
N ASP A 281 21.14 -8.04 24.59
CA ASP A 281 20.00 -7.11 24.43
C ASP A 281 20.19 -5.81 25.24
N GLY A 282 21.29 -5.11 24.98
CA GLY A 282 21.62 -3.83 25.60
C GLY A 282 21.36 -2.62 24.69
N ASP A 283 21.63 -1.45 25.24
CA ASP A 283 21.72 -0.19 24.49
C ASP A 283 22.79 -0.27 23.38
N PRO A 284 22.65 0.51 22.29
CA PRO A 284 23.63 0.50 21.22
C PRO A 284 25.01 0.93 21.72
N ILE A 285 26.05 0.27 21.22
CA ILE A 285 27.43 0.65 21.50
C ILE A 285 27.69 2.00 20.84
N LEU A 286 28.19 2.96 21.62
CA LEU A 286 28.53 4.29 21.13
C LEU A 286 30.04 4.36 20.84
N PHE A 287 30.39 4.55 19.57
CA PHE A 287 31.75 4.73 19.10
C PHE A 287 31.97 6.20 18.71
N ASN A 288 32.23 7.01 19.73
CA ASN A 288 32.34 8.46 19.59
C ASN A 288 33.67 8.89 18.96
N SER A 289 33.77 10.14 18.53
CA SER A 289 34.99 10.71 17.90
C SER A 289 36.25 10.56 18.77
N SER A 290 36.13 10.59 20.10
CA SER A 290 37.24 10.35 21.02
C SER A 290 37.78 8.92 20.98
N LEU A 291 36.91 7.93 20.79
CA LEU A 291 37.27 6.52 20.63
C LEU A 291 37.80 6.24 19.22
N MET A 292 37.26 6.94 18.21
CA MET A 292 37.76 6.91 16.84
C MET A 292 39.20 7.42 16.73
N ALA A 293 39.59 8.41 17.54
CA ALA A 293 40.95 8.94 17.58
C ALA A 293 41.96 7.97 18.22
N GLN A 294 41.51 6.96 18.97
CA GLN A 294 42.38 6.02 19.66
C GLN A 294 42.71 4.81 18.78
N LYS A 295 44.01 4.55 18.55
CA LYS A 295 44.51 3.35 17.84
C LYS A 295 44.31 2.02 18.58
N LYS A 296 44.01 2.07 19.87
CA LYS A 296 43.66 0.91 20.70
C LYS A 296 42.62 1.36 21.72
N ASN A 297 41.41 0.84 21.61
CA ASN A 297 40.33 1.08 22.56
C ASN A 297 39.76 -0.24 23.09
N LYS A 298 38.97 -0.16 24.16
CA LYS A 298 38.36 -1.33 24.81
C LYS A 298 37.29 -2.02 23.94
N ILE A 299 36.83 -1.37 22.88
CA ILE A 299 35.75 -1.84 22.00
C ILE A 299 36.30 -2.79 20.92
N GLY A 300 37.61 -2.72 20.63
CA GLY A 300 38.25 -3.58 19.63
C GLY A 300 37.95 -3.18 18.19
N MET A 301 37.63 -1.89 17.97
CA MET A 301 37.42 -1.30 16.64
C MET A 301 38.43 -0.18 16.41
N ASN A 302 38.97 -0.04 15.20
CA ASN A 302 39.85 1.07 14.86
C ASN A 302 39.31 1.83 13.66
N TYR A 303 39.39 3.16 13.74
CA TYR A 303 39.00 4.08 12.68
C TYR A 303 40.25 4.74 12.08
N THR A 304 40.28 4.88 10.76
CA THR A 304 41.36 5.56 10.04
C THR A 304 40.78 6.29 8.86
N ARG A 305 41.24 7.53 8.65
CA ARG A 305 40.89 8.38 7.52
C ARG A 305 42.14 8.53 6.64
N VAL A 306 41.98 8.31 5.34
CA VAL A 306 43.05 8.35 4.32
C VAL A 306 42.70 9.39 3.26
#